data_AF-A0A2M9W9A8-F1
#
_entry.id   AF-A0A2M9W9A8-F1
#
_cell.length_a   1.000
_cell.length_b   1.000
_cell.length_c   1.000
_cell.angle_alpha   90.00
_cell.angle_beta   90.00
_cell.angle_gamma   90.00
#
_symmetry.space_group_name_H-M   'P 1'
#
loop_
_entity.id
_entity.type
_entity.pdbx_description
1 polymer ?
#
loop_
_entity_poly.entity_id
_entity_poly.type
_entity_poly.pdbx_seq_one_letter_code
_entity_poly.pdbx_strand_id
1 'polypeptide(L)'
;MILSEFMLKVNRWPHMHFTAIESEQREVGLEIYAIDCTNQTKSRLLIYRTPDAQHAAAMITHFRTWLEKANQGRTLRQKNSKRPVSGKPSVSGVVSC
;
A
#
# COMPACT_ATOMS: atom_id res chain seq x y z
N MET A 1 12.21 -11.10 7.04
CA MET A 1 11.64 -9.76 6.76
C MET A 1 10.46 -9.55 7.68
N ILE A 2 10.37 -8.38 8.33
CA ILE A 2 9.28 -8.05 9.27
C ILE A 2 8.31 -7.00 8.70
N LEU A 3 7.15 -6.81 9.33
CA LEU A 3 6.09 -5.90 8.85
C LEU A 3 6.59 -4.47 8.61
N SER A 4 7.40 -3.92 9.52
CA SER A 4 7.90 -2.54 9.39
C SER A 4 8.76 -2.36 8.14
N GLU A 5 9.67 -3.30 7.85
CA GLU A 5 10.49 -3.30 6.64
C GLU A 5 9.63 -3.38 5.37
N PHE A 6 8.56 -4.17 5.41
CA PHE A 6 7.62 -4.28 4.30
C PHE A 6 6.89 -2.97 4.03
N MET A 7 6.37 -2.36 5.09
CA MET A 7 5.69 -1.07 5.01
C MET A 7 6.63 0.02 4.49
N LEU A 8 7.90 0.04 4.92
CA LEU A 8 8.89 0.98 4.41
C LEU A 8 9.15 0.80 2.91
N LYS A 9 9.27 -0.44 2.42
CA LYS A 9 9.45 -0.71 0.98
C LYS A 9 8.24 -0.25 0.16
N VAL A 10 7.03 -0.60 0.58
CA VAL A 10 5.80 -0.27 -0.16
C VAL A 10 5.51 1.24 -0.10
N ASN A 11 5.76 1.90 1.03
CA ASN A 11 5.52 3.33 1.20
C ASN A 11 6.55 4.22 0.49
N ARG A 12 7.72 3.69 0.09
CA ARG A 12 8.66 4.42 -0.81
C ARG A 12 8.07 4.72 -2.18
N TRP A 13 6.98 4.04 -2.55
CA TRP A 13 6.27 4.24 -3.81
C TRP A 13 4.86 4.78 -3.54
N PRO A 14 4.73 6.06 -3.15
CA PRO A 14 3.44 6.64 -2.77
C PRO A 14 2.45 6.71 -3.93
N HIS A 15 2.94 6.76 -5.17
CA HIS A 15 2.12 6.80 -6.39
C HIS A 15 1.73 5.41 -6.91
N MET A 16 2.40 4.33 -6.47
CA MET A 16 2.00 2.97 -6.84
C MET A 16 0.99 2.43 -5.85
N HIS A 17 -0.03 1.74 -6.35
CA HIS A 17 -1.05 1.08 -5.57
C HIS A 17 -0.93 -0.44 -5.75
N PHE A 18 -0.03 -1.04 -4.97
CA PHE A 18 0.15 -2.49 -5.01
C PHE A 18 -1.13 -3.19 -4.51
N THR A 19 -1.69 -4.05 -5.35
CA THR A 19 -2.95 -4.75 -5.12
C THR A 19 -2.78 -6.26 -4.99
N ALA A 20 -1.64 -6.81 -5.43
CA ALA A 20 -1.40 -8.24 -5.39
C ALA A 20 0.04 -8.58 -4.98
N ILE A 21 0.21 -9.81 -4.50
CA ILE A 21 1.51 -10.44 -4.24
C ILE A 21 1.62 -11.66 -5.16
N GLU A 22 2.66 -11.68 -5.97
CA GLU A 22 3.00 -12.78 -6.87
C GLU A 22 4.37 -13.36 -6.52
N SER A 23 4.58 -14.63 -6.86
CA SER A 23 5.89 -15.28 -6.74
C SER A 23 6.31 -15.88 -8.06
N GLU A 24 7.61 -15.87 -8.32
CA GLU A 24 8.18 -16.41 -9.55
C GLU A 24 9.40 -17.28 -9.21
N GLN A 25 9.41 -18.52 -9.72
CA GLN A 25 10.56 -19.40 -9.60
C GLN A 25 11.64 -18.97 -10.58
N ARG A 26 12.85 -18.77 -10.07
CA ARG A 26 14.08 -18.53 -10.84
C ARG A 26 15.09 -19.64 -10.59
N GLU A 27 16.17 -19.62 -11.36
CA GLU A 27 17.30 -20.55 -11.23
C GLU A 27 17.91 -20.55 -9.82
N VAL A 28 17.91 -19.40 -9.15
CA VAL A 28 18.52 -19.19 -7.83
C VAL A 28 17.53 -19.21 -6.66
N GLY A 29 16.25 -19.51 -6.91
CA GLY A 29 15.20 -19.60 -5.88
C GLY A 29 13.89 -18.91 -6.25
N LEU A 30 13.01 -18.70 -5.27
CA LEU A 30 11.77 -17.97 -5.44
C LEU A 30 11.96 -16.48 -5.18
N GLU A 31 11.42 -15.69 -6.09
CA GLU A 31 11.29 -14.25 -5.96
C GLU A 31 9.83 -13.91 -5.65
N ILE A 32 9.61 -12.97 -4.72
CA ILE A 32 8.28 -12.49 -4.34
C ILE A 32 8.16 -11.01 -4.67
N TYR A 33 7.11 -10.67 -5.40
CA TYR A 33 6.84 -9.37 -5.95
C TYR A 33 5.53 -8.78 -5.43
N ALA A 34 5.51 -7.47 -5.20
CA ALA A 34 4.29 -6.68 -5.09
C ALA A 34 3.92 -6.14 -6.46
N ILE A 35 2.65 -6.27 -6.81
CA ILE A 35 2.14 -5.94 -8.13
C ILE A 35 1.10 -4.84 -8.02
N ASP A 36 1.26 -3.81 -8.82
CA ASP A 36 0.24 -2.81 -9.08
C ASP A 36 -0.52 -3.21 -10.35
N CYS A 37 -1.78 -3.63 -10.17
CA CYS A 37 -2.69 -4.00 -11.25
C CYS A 37 -3.68 -2.88 -11.61
N THR A 38 -3.51 -1.67 -11.07
CA THR A 38 -4.50 -0.59 -11.22
C THR A 38 -4.42 0.13 -12.56
N ASN A 39 -3.27 0.08 -13.23
CA ASN A 39 -3.03 0.72 -14.53
C ASN A 39 -2.90 -0.32 -15.65
N GLN A 40 -3.04 0.10 -16.91
CA GLN A 40 -2.84 -0.77 -18.09
C GLN A 40 -1.46 -1.47 -18.09
N THR A 41 -0.45 -0.84 -17.49
CA THR A 41 0.89 -1.41 -17.33
C THR A 41 1.05 -2.06 -15.96
N LYS A 42 1.24 -3.39 -15.95
CA LYS A 42 1.56 -4.17 -14.76
C LYS A 42 2.93 -3.77 -14.21
N SER A 43 2.97 -3.11 -13.06
CA SER A 43 4.23 -2.76 -12.38
C SER A 43 4.54 -3.80 -11.31
N ARG A 44 5.80 -4.27 -11.27
CA ARG A 44 6.26 -5.27 -10.30
C ARG A 44 7.41 -4.72 -9.46
N LEU A 45 7.30 -4.84 -8.14
CA LEU A 45 8.35 -4.47 -7.18
C LEU A 45 8.85 -5.72 -6.48
N LEU A 46 10.15 -6.01 -6.56
CA LEU A 46 10.76 -7.12 -5.83
C LEU A 46 10.80 -6.82 -4.33
N ILE A 47 10.15 -7.65 -3.53
CA ILE A 47 10.09 -7.48 -2.08
C ILE A 47 11.07 -8.43 -1.38
N TYR A 48 11.09 -9.69 -1.79
CA TYR A 48 11.78 -10.74 -1.06
C TYR A 48 12.29 -11.83 -2.01
N ARG A 49 13.37 -12.52 -1.61
CA ARG A 49 13.95 -13.66 -2.31
C ARG A 49 14.28 -14.75 -1.29
N THR A 50 14.00 -16.00 -1.63
CA THR A 50 14.37 -17.15 -0.80
C THR A 50 14.53 -18.39 -1.67
N PRO A 51 15.55 -19.24 -1.42
CA PRO A 51 15.67 -20.52 -2.10
C PRO A 51 14.64 -21.55 -1.60
N ASP A 52 14.10 -21.36 -0.39
CA ASP A 52 13.13 -22.25 0.23
C ASP A 52 11.69 -21.89 -0.17
N ALA A 53 11.02 -22.83 -0.83
CA ALA A 53 9.63 -22.71 -1.28
C ALA A 53 8.60 -22.74 -0.14
N GLN A 54 8.84 -23.50 0.94
CA GLN A 54 7.96 -23.52 2.11
C GLN A 54 8.04 -22.17 2.83
N HIS A 55 9.26 -21.67 3.02
CA HIS A 55 9.47 -20.34 3.59
C HIS A 55 8.85 -19.25 2.71
N ALA A 56 8.98 -19.37 1.38
CA ALA A 56 8.33 -18.46 0.45
C ALA A 56 6.80 -18.42 0.63
N ALA A 57 6.16 -19.59 0.71
CA ALA A 57 4.71 -19.70 0.87
C ALA A 57 4.22 -19.06 2.19
N ALA A 58 4.94 -19.29 3.29
CA ALA A 58 4.66 -18.65 4.58
C ALA A 58 4.78 -17.11 4.47
N MET A 59 5.86 -16.63 3.85
CA MET A 59 6.09 -15.20 3.65
C MET A 59 5.05 -14.54 2.74
N ILE A 60 4.62 -15.20 1.65
CA ILE A 60 3.56 -14.71 0.77
C ILE A 60 2.27 -14.47 1.56
N THR A 61 1.92 -15.39 2.45
CA THR A 61 0.73 -15.27 3.32
C THR A 61 0.83 -14.02 4.20
N HIS A 62 1.97 -13.81 4.86
CA HIS A 62 2.20 -12.61 5.65
C HIS A 62 2.14 -11.32 4.82
N PHE A 63 2.77 -11.31 3.64
CA PHE A 63 2.79 -10.15 2.76
C PHE A 63 1.40 -9.77 2.25
N ARG A 64 0.53 -10.75 1.95
CA ARG A 64 -0.87 -10.48 1.56
C ARG A 64 -1.62 -9.75 2.68
N THR A 65 -1.57 -10.28 3.90
CA THR A 65 -2.19 -9.64 5.06
C THR A 65 -1.62 -8.24 5.34
N TRP A 66 -0.32 -8.05 5.17
CA TRP A 66 0.31 -6.74 5.37
C TRP A 66 -0.04 -5.75 4.27
N LEU A 67 -0.17 -6.21 3.02
CA LEU A 67 -0.60 -5.39 1.89
C LEU A 67 -2.03 -4.88 2.10
N GLU A 68 -2.93 -5.73 2.58
CA GLU A 68 -4.29 -5.32 2.94
C GLU A 68 -4.30 -4.21 4.00
N LYS A 69 -3.48 -4.36 5.06
CA LYS A 69 -3.32 -3.32 6.09
C LYS A 69 -2.76 -2.01 5.52
N ALA A 70 -1.79 -2.09 4.61
CA ALA A 70 -1.23 -0.93 3.93
C ALA A 70 -2.28 -0.19 3.10
N ASN A 71 -3.13 -0.95 2.40
CA ASN A 71 -4.19 -0.40 1.56
C ASN A 71 -5.34 0.18 2.39
N GLN A 72 -5.71 -0.43 3.53
CA GLN A 72 -6.66 0.14 4.48
C GLN A 72 -6.19 1.49 5.02
N GLY A 73 -4.91 1.61 5.38
CA GLY A 73 -4.31 2.87 5.82
C GLY A 73 -4.33 3.97 4.74
N ARG A 74 -4.17 3.59 3.46
CA ARG A 74 -4.30 4.53 2.33
C ARG A 74 -5.73 4.99 2.13
N THR A 75 -6.71 4.10 2.17
CA THR A 75 -8.14 4.45 2.06
C THR A 75 -8.57 5.42 3.16
N LEU A 76 -8.11 5.21 4.40
CA LEU A 76 -8.38 6.11 5.52
C LEU A 76 -7.73 7.49 5.33
N ARG A 77 -6.48 7.54 4.86
CA ARG A 77 -5.78 8.80 4.52
C ARG A 77 -6.48 9.57 3.39
N GLN A 78 -6.92 8.90 2.33
CA GLN A 78 -7.65 9.56 1.25
C GLN A 78 -9.01 10.11 1.72
N LYS A 79 -9.70 9.39 2.61
CA LYS A 79 -10.96 9.86 3.20
C LYS A 79 -10.76 11.09 4.08
N ASN A 80 -9.63 11.20 4.79
CA ASN A 80 -9.28 12.39 5.57
C ASN A 80 -8.76 13.57 4.73
N SER A 81 -8.12 13.33 3.58
CA SER A 81 -7.73 14.38 2.64
C SER A 81 -8.89 14.93 1.80
N LYS A 82 -10.02 14.20 1.71
CA LYS A 82 -11.27 14.67 1.09
C LYS A 82 -12.27 15.24 2.10
N ARG A 83 -11.82 15.96 3.14
CA ARG A 83 -12.71 16.91 3.80
C ARG A 83 -12.89 18.11 2.86
N PRO A 84 -14.10 18.45 2.41
CA PRO A 84 -14.30 19.72 1.74
C PRO A 84 -13.92 20.82 2.73
N VAL A 85 -13.03 21.71 2.33
CA VAL A 85 -12.85 22.99 3.00
C VAL A 85 -14.16 23.76 2.80
N SER A 86 -15.15 23.53 3.66
CA SER A 86 -16.27 24.46 3.75
C SER A 86 -15.74 25.72 4.42
N GLY A 87 -15.21 26.62 3.59
CA GLY A 87 -15.00 27.99 3.99
C GLY A 87 -16.34 28.53 4.49
N LYS A 88 -16.44 28.78 5.80
CA LYS A 88 -17.39 29.75 6.32
C LYS A 88 -16.82 31.13 5.99
N PRO A 89 -17.48 31.97 5.18
CA PRO A 89 -17.28 33.40 5.32
C PRO A 89 -17.96 33.82 6.63
N SER A 90 -17.14 34.44 7.47
CA SER A 90 -17.54 35.24 8.61
C SER A 90 -18.60 36.26 8.17
N VAL A 91 -19.73 36.34 8.89
CA VAL A 91 -20.55 37.54 8.89
C VAL A 91 -20.72 37.95 10.35
N SER A 92 -20.00 39.01 10.69
CA SER A 92 -20.13 39.81 11.90
C SER A 92 -21.46 40.59 11.84
N GLY A 93 -22.15 40.70 12.97
CA GLY A 93 -23.22 41.71 13.12
C GLY A 93 -24.39 41.26 13.99
N VAL A 94 -24.20 41.29 15.31
CA VAL A 94 -25.30 41.54 16.25
C VAL A 94 -25.25 43.02 16.58
N VAL A 95 -26.25 43.81 16.18
CA VAL A 95 -26.71 44.98 16.94
C VAL A 95 -28.23 45.12 16.72
N SER A 96 -28.98 44.95 17.79
CA SER A 96 -30.35 45.42 17.95
C SER A 96 -30.41 46.94 18.06
N CYS A 97 -31.36 47.56 17.37
CA CYS A 97 -32.35 48.55 17.86
C CYS A 97 -33.16 49.03 16.66
#